data_AF-A0A9P7GMF1-F1
#
_entry.id   AF-A0A9P7GMF1-F1
#
_cell.length_a   1.000
_cell.length_b   1.000
_cell.length_c   1.000
_cell.angle_alpha   90.00
_cell.angle_beta   90.00
_cell.angle_gamma   90.00
#
_symmetry.space_group_name_H-M   'P 1'
#
loop_
_entity.id
_entity.type
_entity.pdbx_description
1 polymer ?
#
loop_
_entity_poly.entity_id
_entity_poly.type
_entity_poly.pdbx_seq_one_letter_code
_entity_poly.pdbx_strand_id
1 'polypeptide(L)'
;MQGEQLASAESSTRLPSNSNTPFCDPSPSAIPGPSKLSCGSNSATPVKSALPPKVLPISYCGEEFTYDLNTLDSNIQPITEVLKITSSEPGSWMLVGAHYRRSGNAQAAISVVESMIMLMTEQGLSEDDLKPAFLLLAGCETDLVRRHKEDQPKKAEEHRRKSQIWLQKVYGTFEAGNNSKDMISITPTTPRQSQLNSGPYSAPLKYTPVRQQESSRHMQLEREIQSLLRERREQSLTLADMRTVKRKLENDLAHECDRRRRLLRDYDDLQKELTTTRKMEDYAVCQVKREVEARRKAEETARTEKAMRLELQGLFGQGPGAPFTEINNTMKLKNEL
;
A
#
# COMPACT_ATOMS: atom_id res chain seq x y z
N MET A 1 -2.84 -27.22 -50.67
CA MET A 1 -2.42 -28.63 -50.44
C MET A 1 -1.42 -28.58 -49.30
N GLN A 2 -1.60 -29.10 -48.10
CA GLN A 2 -2.54 -29.97 -47.37
C GLN A 2 -2.60 -29.34 -45.94
N GLY A 3 -3.66 -29.35 -45.13
CA GLY A 3 -4.68 -30.35 -44.92
C GLY A 3 -4.25 -31.26 -43.76
N GLU A 4 -4.44 -30.83 -42.50
CA GLU A 4 -4.42 -31.76 -41.37
C GLU A 4 -5.37 -31.30 -40.25
N GLN A 5 -6.47 -32.04 -40.16
CA GLN A 5 -7.46 -32.05 -39.09
C GLN A 5 -7.01 -33.07 -38.03
N LEU A 6 -7.04 -32.70 -36.75
CA LEU A 6 -7.11 -33.64 -35.63
C LEU A 6 -8.09 -33.03 -34.61
N ALA A 7 -9.35 -33.43 -34.62
CA ALA A 7 -9.91 -34.65 -34.03
C ALA A 7 -10.14 -34.51 -32.52
N SER A 8 -11.42 -34.36 -32.20
CA SER A 8 -12.07 -34.34 -30.91
C SER A 8 -11.78 -35.58 -30.06
N ALA A 9 -11.69 -35.39 -28.74
CA ALA A 9 -11.96 -36.44 -27.76
C ALA A 9 -12.70 -35.82 -26.56
N GLU A 10 -14.02 -35.89 -26.61
CA GLU A 10 -14.90 -35.66 -25.47
C GLU A 10 -14.75 -36.85 -24.51
N SER A 11 -14.33 -36.60 -23.27
CA SER A 11 -14.36 -37.60 -22.20
C SER A 11 -15.32 -37.13 -21.11
N SER A 12 -16.58 -37.55 -21.29
CA SER A 12 -17.66 -37.48 -20.33
C SER A 12 -17.36 -38.42 -19.16
N THR A 13 -17.03 -37.88 -17.98
CA THR A 13 -16.90 -38.69 -16.75
C THR A 13 -18.02 -38.31 -15.79
N ARG A 14 -18.88 -39.30 -15.54
CA ARG A 14 -20.06 -39.25 -14.69
C ARG A 14 -19.68 -39.09 -13.21
N LEU A 15 -20.44 -38.23 -12.52
CA LEU A 15 -20.49 -38.12 -11.06
C LEU A 15 -21.14 -39.37 -10.44
N PRO A 16 -20.62 -39.89 -9.32
CA PRO A 16 -21.40 -40.72 -8.42
C PRO A 16 -22.13 -39.84 -7.40
N SER A 17 -23.46 -39.86 -7.50
CA SER A 17 -24.41 -39.41 -6.49
C SER A 17 -24.23 -40.26 -5.22
N ASN A 18 -23.93 -39.63 -4.08
CA ASN A 18 -23.98 -40.30 -2.79
C ASN A 18 -24.91 -39.56 -1.84
N SER A 19 -26.07 -40.18 -1.67
CA SER A 19 -27.11 -39.93 -0.68
C SER A 19 -26.65 -40.34 0.72
N ASN A 20 -27.23 -39.68 1.73
CA ASN A 20 -27.35 -40.05 3.14
C ASN A 20 -26.49 -39.22 4.10
N THR A 21 -27.11 -38.18 4.68
CA THR A 21 -26.90 -37.88 6.09
C THR A 21 -28.27 -37.78 6.80
N PRO A 22 -28.40 -38.31 8.03
CA PRO A 22 -29.67 -38.42 8.71
C PRO A 22 -30.04 -37.13 9.45
N PHE A 23 -31.34 -36.83 9.39
CA PHE A 23 -32.07 -35.95 10.29
C PHE A 23 -31.65 -36.15 11.75
N CYS A 24 -31.17 -35.11 12.41
CA CYS A 24 -31.11 -35.02 13.87
C CYS A 24 -32.22 -34.08 14.35
N ASP A 25 -33.09 -34.63 15.18
CA ASP A 25 -34.12 -33.92 15.93
C ASP A 25 -33.53 -32.79 16.81
N PRO A 26 -34.21 -31.63 16.89
CA PRO A 26 -33.93 -30.64 17.92
C PRO A 26 -34.58 -31.06 19.24
N SER A 27 -33.78 -31.48 20.21
CA SER A 27 -34.21 -31.55 21.62
C SER A 27 -34.48 -30.14 22.17
N PRO A 28 -35.63 -29.91 22.84
CA PRO A 28 -35.89 -28.70 23.58
C PRO A 28 -35.42 -28.88 25.02
N SER A 29 -34.54 -28.00 25.52
CA SER A 29 -34.47 -27.54 26.92
C SER A 29 -33.10 -26.98 27.26
N ALA A 30 -33.03 -25.67 27.45
CA ALA A 30 -32.44 -25.04 28.64
C ALA A 30 -32.43 -23.52 28.44
N ILE A 31 -33.23 -22.82 29.22
CA ILE A 31 -33.23 -21.36 29.34
C ILE A 31 -31.90 -20.95 29.99
N PRO A 32 -31.04 -20.15 29.35
CA PRO A 32 -29.90 -19.54 30.03
C PRO A 32 -30.42 -18.35 30.84
N GLY A 33 -30.20 -18.38 32.15
CA GLY A 33 -30.43 -17.23 33.02
C GLY A 33 -29.60 -16.01 32.60
N PRO A 34 -29.92 -14.82 33.13
CA PRO A 34 -29.25 -13.56 32.77
C PRO A 34 -27.78 -13.59 33.23
N SER A 35 -26.91 -14.06 32.35
CA SER A 35 -25.47 -13.88 32.47
C SER A 35 -25.18 -12.39 32.44
N LYS A 36 -24.75 -11.86 33.60
CA LYS A 36 -24.19 -10.52 33.74
C LYS A 36 -23.16 -10.32 32.63
N LEU A 37 -23.44 -9.37 31.73
CA LEU A 37 -22.49 -8.85 30.76
C LEU A 37 -21.35 -8.20 31.54
N SER A 38 -20.37 -9.02 31.90
CA SER A 38 -19.04 -8.56 32.28
C SER A 38 -18.46 -7.92 31.03
N CYS A 39 -18.44 -6.59 31.00
CA CYS A 39 -17.70 -5.81 30.03
C CYS A 39 -16.22 -6.21 30.16
N GLY A 40 -15.85 -7.24 29.39
CA GLY A 40 -14.47 -7.63 29.20
C GLY A 40 -13.72 -6.38 28.77
N SER A 41 -12.85 -5.92 29.65
CA SER A 41 -11.91 -4.87 29.34
C SER A 41 -11.01 -5.40 28.24
N ASN A 42 -11.38 -5.11 26.99
CA ASN A 42 -10.50 -5.20 25.86
C ASN A 42 -9.37 -4.22 26.18
N SER A 43 -8.29 -4.74 26.77
CA SER A 43 -7.03 -4.04 26.90
C SER A 43 -6.60 -3.68 25.49
N ALA A 44 -6.96 -2.48 25.04
CA ALA A 44 -6.54 -1.89 23.80
C ALA A 44 -5.03 -1.72 23.90
N THR A 45 -4.30 -2.78 23.53
CA THR A 45 -2.88 -2.69 23.28
C THR A 45 -2.71 -1.59 22.24
N PRO A 46 -1.91 -0.55 22.51
CA PRO A 46 -1.72 0.55 21.58
C PRO A 46 -1.34 -0.04 20.24
N VAL A 47 -2.09 0.30 19.19
CA VAL A 47 -1.85 -0.10 17.80
C VAL A 47 -0.49 0.50 17.42
N LYS A 48 0.58 -0.23 17.75
CA LYS A 48 1.94 0.06 17.31
C LYS A 48 1.83 0.13 15.79
N SER A 49 2.21 1.27 15.23
CA SER A 49 2.27 1.54 13.80
C SER A 49 2.68 0.27 13.06
N ALA A 50 1.69 -0.41 12.48
CA ALA A 50 1.86 -1.77 12.00
C ALA A 50 2.64 -1.68 10.70
N LEU A 51 3.96 -1.91 10.81
CA LEU A 51 4.77 -2.19 9.63
C LEU A 51 4.09 -3.32 8.86
N PRO A 52 4.02 -3.24 7.51
CA PRO A 52 3.40 -4.28 6.72
C PRO A 52 4.08 -5.62 7.04
N PRO A 53 3.32 -6.71 7.18
CA PRO A 53 3.88 -8.02 7.49
C PRO A 53 4.90 -8.40 6.41
N LYS A 54 6.08 -8.84 6.84
CA LYS A 54 7.15 -9.31 5.95
C LYS A 54 7.00 -10.78 5.58
N VAL A 55 6.24 -11.52 6.38
CA VAL A 55 5.98 -12.95 6.21
C VAL A 55 4.50 -13.16 5.95
N LEU A 56 4.20 -14.07 5.03
CA LEU A 56 2.86 -14.48 4.69
C LEU A 56 2.61 -15.86 5.32
N PRO A 57 1.73 -15.98 6.32
CA PRO A 57 1.31 -17.27 6.82
C PRO A 57 0.40 -17.94 5.78
N ILE A 58 0.71 -19.19 5.44
CA ILE A 58 -0.07 -20.02 4.51
C ILE A 58 -0.26 -21.38 5.19
N SER A 59 -1.47 -21.93 5.13
CA SER A 59 -1.78 -23.26 5.65
C SER A 59 -2.03 -24.25 4.51
N TYR A 60 -1.47 -25.45 4.58
CA TYR A 60 -1.74 -26.55 3.66
C TYR A 60 -1.90 -27.84 4.45
N CYS A 61 -3.02 -28.54 4.26
CA CYS A 61 -3.30 -29.81 4.95
C CYS A 61 -3.17 -29.75 6.50
N GLY A 62 -3.46 -28.60 7.10
CA GLY A 62 -3.36 -28.38 8.56
C GLY A 62 -1.97 -28.01 9.06
N GLU A 63 -0.97 -27.94 8.19
CA GLU A 63 0.36 -27.43 8.51
C GLU A 63 0.47 -25.95 8.09
N GLU A 64 0.93 -25.10 8.99
CA GLU A 64 1.22 -23.69 8.71
C GLU A 64 2.68 -23.51 8.32
N PHE A 65 2.93 -22.77 7.24
CA PHE A 65 4.25 -22.34 6.81
C PHE A 65 4.26 -20.85 6.55
N THR A 66 5.43 -20.25 6.73
CA THR A 66 5.64 -18.82 6.50
C THR A 66 6.41 -18.63 5.20
N TYR A 67 5.86 -17.83 4.29
CA TYR A 67 6.53 -17.43 3.06
C TYR A 67 7.11 -16.03 3.24
N ASP A 68 8.42 -15.85 3.02
CA ASP A 68 9.04 -14.52 3.09
C ASP A 68 8.66 -13.70 1.86
N LEU A 69 8.04 -12.53 2.09
CA LEU A 69 7.62 -11.68 0.99
C LEU A 69 8.81 -11.02 0.26
N ASN A 70 9.94 -10.85 0.95
CA ASN A 70 11.12 -10.20 0.36
C ASN A 70 11.83 -11.08 -0.68
N THR A 71 11.57 -12.39 -0.68
CA THR A 71 12.13 -13.34 -1.64
C THR A 71 11.22 -13.57 -2.85
N LEU A 72 10.11 -12.83 -3.00
CA LEU A 72 9.28 -12.95 -4.19
C LEU A 72 10.03 -12.49 -5.43
N ASP A 73 10.11 -13.39 -6.41
CA ASP A 73 10.63 -13.08 -7.73
C ASP A 73 9.69 -12.16 -8.51
N SER A 74 10.23 -11.58 -9.59
CA SER A 74 9.44 -10.83 -10.57
C SER A 74 8.48 -11.72 -11.36
N ASN A 75 8.72 -13.03 -11.38
CA ASN A 75 7.78 -13.99 -11.96
C ASN A 75 6.67 -14.32 -10.95
N ILE A 76 5.43 -14.03 -11.33
CA ILE A 76 4.24 -14.21 -10.49
C ILE A 76 3.72 -15.65 -10.46
N GLN A 77 4.12 -16.50 -11.42
CA GLN A 77 3.53 -17.83 -11.59
C GLN A 77 3.73 -18.73 -10.35
N PRO A 78 4.95 -18.86 -9.80
CA PRO A 78 5.18 -19.75 -8.66
C PRO A 78 4.34 -19.39 -7.43
N ILE A 79 4.27 -18.10 -7.10
CA ILE A 79 3.48 -17.67 -5.93
C ILE A 79 1.97 -17.83 -6.19
N THR A 80 1.51 -17.57 -7.41
CA THR A 80 0.10 -17.75 -7.77
C THR A 80 -0.31 -19.22 -7.71
N GLU A 81 0.56 -20.14 -8.15
CA GLU A 81 0.34 -21.59 -8.03
C GLU A 81 0.30 -22.03 -6.57
N VAL A 82 1.24 -21.56 -5.74
CA VAL A 82 1.24 -21.85 -4.30
C VAL A 82 -0.07 -21.39 -3.66
N LEU A 83 -0.51 -20.15 -3.90
CA LEU A 83 -1.76 -19.63 -3.34
C LEU A 83 -3.00 -20.41 -3.80
N LYS A 84 -3.00 -20.91 -5.04
CA LYS A 84 -4.08 -21.76 -5.57
C LYS A 84 -4.09 -23.14 -4.92
N ILE A 85 -2.95 -23.83 -4.89
CA ILE A 85 -2.82 -25.18 -4.33
C ILE A 85 -3.23 -25.18 -2.85
N THR A 86 -2.91 -24.11 -2.13
CA THR A 86 -3.20 -23.98 -0.70
C THR A 86 -4.60 -23.46 -0.42
N SER A 87 -5.38 -23.13 -1.46
CA SER A 87 -6.69 -22.49 -1.31
C SER A 87 -6.65 -21.30 -0.36
N SER A 88 -5.60 -20.48 -0.50
CA SER A 88 -5.34 -19.36 0.40
C SER A 88 -6.51 -18.38 0.43
N GLU A 89 -6.82 -17.87 1.62
CA GLU A 89 -7.85 -16.85 1.83
C GLU A 89 -7.59 -15.59 1.01
N PRO A 90 -8.64 -14.82 0.63
CA PRO A 90 -8.49 -13.56 -0.10
C PRO A 90 -7.49 -12.58 0.54
N GLY A 91 -7.39 -12.57 1.88
CA GLY A 91 -6.44 -11.75 2.60
C GLY A 91 -4.98 -12.01 2.21
N SER A 92 -4.60 -13.28 2.03
CA SER A 92 -3.24 -13.68 1.67
C SER A 92 -2.87 -13.24 0.25
N TRP A 93 -3.79 -13.40 -0.69
CA TRP A 93 -3.65 -12.88 -2.05
C TRP A 93 -3.49 -11.35 -2.06
N MET A 94 -4.29 -10.64 -1.27
CA MET A 94 -4.22 -9.19 -1.14
C MET A 94 -2.89 -8.71 -0.56
N LEU A 95 -2.32 -9.44 0.40
CA LEU A 95 -0.99 -9.13 0.95
C LEU A 95 0.11 -9.24 -0.11
N VAL A 96 0.08 -10.29 -0.94
CA VAL A 96 1.03 -10.47 -2.06
C VAL A 96 0.87 -9.38 -3.11
N GLY A 97 -0.36 -9.09 -3.55
CA GLY A 97 -0.63 -8.02 -4.51
C GLY A 97 -0.16 -6.66 -3.97
N ALA A 98 -0.44 -6.36 -2.70
CA ALA A 98 0.03 -5.14 -2.07
C ALA A 98 1.55 -5.07 -1.95
N HIS A 99 2.23 -6.21 -1.71
CA HIS A 99 3.68 -6.29 -1.72
C HIS A 99 4.26 -5.94 -3.09
N TYR A 100 3.80 -6.59 -4.16
CA TYR A 100 4.27 -6.29 -5.53
C TYR A 100 4.05 -4.82 -5.90
N ARG A 101 2.91 -4.24 -5.52
CA ARG A 101 2.64 -2.81 -5.74
C ARG A 101 3.65 -1.92 -5.01
N ARG A 102 3.92 -2.19 -3.72
CA ARG A 102 4.91 -1.42 -2.92
C ARG A 102 6.33 -1.53 -3.47
N SER A 103 6.69 -2.71 -3.99
CA SER A 103 7.98 -2.96 -4.64
C SER A 103 8.06 -2.34 -6.05
N GLY A 104 7.00 -1.65 -6.50
CA GLY A 104 6.98 -1.00 -7.79
C GLY A 104 6.81 -1.97 -8.96
N ASN A 105 6.21 -3.14 -8.75
CA ASN A 105 5.80 -4.04 -9.84
C ASN A 105 4.27 -4.09 -9.92
N ALA A 106 3.67 -2.98 -10.39
CA ALA A 106 2.21 -2.87 -10.48
C ALA A 106 1.59 -3.89 -11.45
N GLN A 107 2.30 -4.29 -12.50
CA GLN A 107 1.81 -5.31 -13.45
C GLN A 107 1.68 -6.67 -12.79
N ALA A 108 2.70 -7.10 -12.04
CA ALA A 108 2.64 -8.33 -11.25
C ALA A 108 1.49 -8.31 -10.24
N ALA A 109 1.32 -7.17 -9.55
CA ALA A 109 0.22 -6.99 -8.61
C ALA A 109 -1.15 -7.14 -9.27
N ILE A 110 -1.35 -6.54 -10.46
CA ILE A 110 -2.60 -6.68 -11.23
C ILE A 110 -2.86 -8.15 -11.52
N SER A 111 -1.89 -8.88 -12.08
CA SER A 111 -2.09 -10.28 -12.47
C SER A 111 -2.37 -11.21 -11.29
N VAL A 112 -1.74 -11.00 -10.13
CA VAL A 112 -2.04 -11.76 -8.90
C VAL A 112 -3.47 -11.50 -8.43
N VAL A 113 -3.89 -10.23 -8.39
CA VAL A 113 -5.23 -9.84 -7.90
C VAL A 113 -6.33 -10.24 -8.89
N GLU A 114 -6.10 -10.17 -10.19
CA GLU A 114 -7.01 -10.69 -11.21
C GLU A 114 -7.18 -12.21 -11.10
N SER A 115 -6.08 -12.94 -10.87
CA SER A 115 -6.12 -14.40 -10.63
C SER A 115 -6.92 -14.75 -9.38
N MET A 116 -6.79 -13.94 -8.32
CA MET A 116 -7.60 -14.08 -7.10
C MET A 116 -9.09 -13.84 -7.41
N ILE A 117 -9.44 -12.73 -8.08
CA ILE A 117 -10.83 -12.40 -8.39
C ILE A 117 -11.48 -13.53 -9.19
N MET A 118 -10.81 -14.04 -10.23
CA MET A 118 -11.29 -15.20 -11.00
C MET A 118 -11.58 -16.40 -10.09
N LEU A 119 -10.60 -16.82 -9.28
CA LEU A 119 -10.74 -17.99 -8.42
C LEU A 119 -11.86 -17.83 -7.38
N MET A 120 -11.98 -16.64 -6.77
CA MET A 120 -12.99 -16.38 -5.75
C MET A 120 -14.39 -16.29 -6.35
N THR A 121 -14.53 -15.71 -7.54
CA THR A 121 -15.80 -15.71 -8.28
C THR A 121 -16.21 -17.13 -8.69
N GLU A 122 -15.26 -17.97 -9.12
CA GLU A 122 -15.50 -19.40 -9.40
C GLU A 122 -15.96 -20.17 -8.13
N GLN A 123 -15.48 -19.77 -6.96
CA GLN A 123 -15.90 -20.31 -5.66
C GLN A 123 -17.23 -19.73 -5.14
N GLY A 124 -17.84 -18.78 -5.87
CA GLY A 124 -19.12 -18.19 -5.51
C GLY A 124 -19.05 -17.00 -4.55
N LEU A 125 -17.88 -16.39 -4.35
CA LEU A 125 -17.76 -15.14 -3.60
C LEU A 125 -18.47 -14.00 -4.34
N SER A 126 -19.24 -13.19 -3.61
CA SER A 126 -19.91 -12.02 -4.18
C SER A 126 -18.89 -10.96 -4.63
N GLU A 127 -19.20 -10.24 -5.71
CA GLU A 127 -18.38 -9.09 -6.14
C GLU A 127 -18.29 -8.00 -5.06
N ASP A 128 -19.30 -7.89 -4.18
CA ASP A 128 -19.28 -6.93 -3.06
C ASP A 128 -18.16 -7.19 -2.05
N ASP A 129 -17.82 -8.47 -1.81
CA ASP A 129 -16.73 -8.86 -0.91
C ASP A 129 -15.36 -8.66 -1.57
N LEU A 130 -15.33 -8.53 -2.90
CA LEU A 130 -14.13 -8.28 -3.70
C LEU A 130 -13.84 -6.79 -3.91
N LYS A 131 -14.61 -5.88 -3.30
CA LYS A 131 -14.36 -4.43 -3.35
C LYS A 131 -12.92 -4.01 -2.98
N PRO A 132 -12.29 -4.58 -1.94
CA PRO A 132 -10.88 -4.26 -1.64
C PRO A 132 -9.93 -4.62 -2.79
N ALA A 133 -10.22 -5.70 -3.52
CA ALA A 133 -9.43 -6.15 -4.67
C ALA A 133 -9.53 -5.15 -5.84
N PHE A 134 -10.75 -4.73 -6.18
CA PHE A 134 -10.97 -3.72 -7.22
C PHE A 134 -10.32 -2.38 -6.87
N LEU A 135 -10.35 -1.98 -5.59
CA LEU A 135 -9.67 -0.76 -5.15
C LEU A 135 -8.15 -0.85 -5.30
N LEU A 136 -7.56 -2.01 -4.98
CA LEU A 136 -6.14 -2.25 -5.20
C LEU A 136 -5.78 -2.22 -6.70
N LEU A 137 -6.58 -2.87 -7.56
CA LEU A 137 -6.41 -2.81 -9.01
C LEU A 137 -6.46 -1.38 -9.56
N ALA A 138 -7.43 -0.57 -9.14
CA ALA A 138 -7.51 0.85 -9.52
C ALA A 138 -6.22 1.61 -9.13
N GLY A 139 -5.69 1.33 -7.94
CA GLY A 139 -4.42 1.88 -7.48
C GLY A 139 -3.24 1.47 -8.36
N CYS A 140 -3.14 0.18 -8.71
CA CYS A 140 -2.08 -0.33 -9.59
C CYS A 140 -2.16 0.27 -11.00
N GLU A 141 -3.36 0.39 -11.57
CA GLU A 141 -3.58 1.02 -12.88
C GLU A 141 -3.14 2.48 -12.86
N THR A 142 -3.48 3.23 -11.81
CA THR A 142 -3.02 4.62 -11.63
C THR A 142 -1.49 4.71 -11.55
N ASP A 143 -0.83 3.73 -10.93
CA ASP A 143 0.63 3.66 -10.88
C ASP A 143 1.24 3.44 -12.27
N LEU A 144 0.60 2.62 -13.12
CA LEU A 144 0.99 2.41 -14.52
C LEU A 144 0.75 3.65 -15.39
N VAL A 145 -0.34 4.41 -15.17
CA VAL A 145 -0.56 5.70 -15.85
C VAL A 145 0.62 6.64 -15.62
N ARG A 146 1.10 6.74 -14.38
CA ARG A 146 2.23 7.63 -14.03
C ARG A 146 3.51 7.23 -14.75
N ARG A 147 3.78 5.94 -14.89
CA ARG A 147 4.98 5.42 -15.58
C ARG A 147 4.93 5.61 -17.09
N HIS A 148 3.78 5.35 -17.71
CA HIS A 148 3.64 5.41 -19.16
C HIS A 148 3.29 6.80 -19.70
N LYS A 149 3.11 7.79 -18.82
CA LYS A 149 2.69 9.14 -19.23
C LYS A 149 3.64 9.79 -20.23
N GLU A 150 4.94 9.55 -20.06
CA GLU A 150 5.99 10.14 -20.91
C GLU A 150 6.31 9.24 -22.10
N ASP A 151 6.44 7.92 -21.88
CA ASP A 151 6.88 6.99 -22.93
C ASP A 151 5.76 6.58 -23.89
N GLN A 152 4.55 6.32 -23.38
CA GLN A 152 3.46 5.63 -24.12
C GLN A 152 2.08 6.18 -23.73
N PRO A 153 1.70 7.39 -24.21
CA PRO A 153 0.49 8.08 -23.77
C PRO A 153 -0.81 7.30 -24.06
N LYS A 154 -0.85 6.54 -25.16
CA LYS A 154 -2.00 5.69 -25.50
C LYS A 154 -2.24 4.59 -24.46
N LYS A 155 -1.18 3.93 -23.99
CA LYS A 155 -1.29 2.94 -22.91
C LYS A 155 -1.67 3.61 -21.59
N ALA A 156 -1.12 4.79 -21.31
CA ALA A 156 -1.50 5.56 -20.13
C ALA A 156 -3.00 5.91 -20.11
N GLU A 157 -3.60 6.20 -21.27
CA GLU A 157 -5.04 6.42 -21.38
C GLU A 157 -5.85 5.13 -21.15
N GLU A 158 -5.39 4.00 -21.67
CA GLU A 158 -6.02 2.69 -21.42
C GLU A 158 -6.03 2.34 -19.92
N HIS A 159 -4.89 2.48 -19.25
CA HIS A 159 -4.77 2.26 -17.80
C HIS A 159 -5.67 3.23 -17.02
N ARG A 160 -5.79 4.48 -17.45
CA ARG A 160 -6.72 5.46 -16.84
C ARG A 160 -8.17 4.97 -16.95
N ARG A 161 -8.58 4.47 -18.11
CA ARG A 161 -9.93 3.91 -18.32
C ARG A 161 -10.18 2.68 -17.44
N LYS A 162 -9.22 1.75 -17.37
CA LYS A 162 -9.31 0.58 -16.48
C LYS A 162 -9.43 0.97 -15.02
N SER A 163 -8.62 1.93 -14.55
CA SER A 163 -8.74 2.47 -13.19
C SER A 163 -10.14 3.02 -12.90
N GLN A 164 -10.77 3.71 -13.85
CA GLN A 164 -12.13 4.22 -13.68
C GLN A 164 -13.16 3.10 -13.59
N ILE A 165 -13.04 2.07 -14.43
CA ILE A 165 -13.92 0.89 -14.40
C ILE A 165 -13.86 0.21 -13.02
N TRP A 166 -12.65 0.02 -12.48
CA TRP A 166 -12.48 -0.59 -11.16
C TRP A 166 -13.06 0.27 -10.03
N LEU A 167 -12.91 1.59 -10.10
CA LEU A 167 -13.52 2.50 -9.13
C LEU A 167 -15.06 2.48 -9.22
N GLN A 168 -15.62 2.41 -10.43
CA GLN A 168 -17.06 2.26 -10.62
C GLN A 168 -17.58 0.94 -10.05
N LYS A 169 -16.82 -0.15 -10.12
CA LYS A 169 -17.20 -1.41 -9.44
C LYS A 169 -17.29 -1.25 -7.91
N VAL A 170 -16.41 -0.45 -7.31
CA VAL A 170 -16.38 -0.27 -5.84
C VAL A 170 -17.49 0.67 -5.36
N TYR A 171 -17.61 1.83 -6.02
CA TYR A 171 -18.48 2.92 -5.58
C TYR A 171 -19.83 2.96 -6.29
N GLY A 172 -20.06 2.05 -7.25
CA GLY A 172 -21.15 2.11 -8.18
C GLY A 172 -20.84 3.01 -9.38
N THR A 173 -21.60 2.84 -10.45
CA THR A 173 -21.63 3.81 -11.54
C THR A 173 -22.33 5.07 -11.03
N PHE A 174 -21.59 6.17 -10.94
CA PHE A 174 -22.22 7.49 -10.96
C PHE A 174 -22.76 7.67 -12.37
N GLU A 175 -23.92 7.10 -12.68
CA GLU A 175 -24.67 7.56 -13.83
C GLU A 175 -24.90 9.05 -13.61
N ALA A 176 -24.20 9.88 -14.37
CA ALA A 176 -24.42 11.30 -14.42
C ALA A 176 -25.82 11.54 -15.02
N GLY A 177 -26.84 11.33 -14.21
CA GLY A 177 -28.20 11.84 -14.34
C GLY A 177 -28.83 11.84 -15.73
N ASN A 178 -28.93 10.70 -16.41
CA ASN A 178 -29.94 10.54 -17.47
C ASN A 178 -31.24 9.88 -16.95
N ASN A 179 -31.22 9.27 -15.76
CA ASN A 179 -32.35 8.50 -15.24
C ASN A 179 -32.96 8.99 -13.91
N SER A 180 -32.68 10.23 -13.48
CA SER A 180 -33.35 10.84 -12.31
C SER A 180 -34.36 11.91 -12.74
N LYS A 181 -35.34 11.54 -13.59
CA LYS A 181 -36.57 12.33 -13.74
C LYS A 181 -37.57 12.06 -12.61
N ASP A 182 -37.32 11.04 -11.80
CA ASP A 182 -38.03 10.78 -10.54
C ASP A 182 -37.25 11.28 -9.33
N MET A 183 -36.54 12.41 -9.50
CA MET A 183 -36.15 13.20 -8.34
C MET A 183 -37.43 13.67 -7.69
N ILE A 184 -37.74 13.04 -6.55
CA ILE A 184 -38.65 13.52 -5.52
C ILE A 184 -38.32 15.01 -5.37
N SER A 185 -39.16 15.83 -5.98
CA SER A 185 -39.14 17.26 -5.81
C SER A 185 -39.55 17.48 -4.37
N ILE A 186 -38.56 17.51 -3.47
CA ILE A 186 -38.68 18.14 -2.17
C ILE A 186 -38.77 19.64 -2.46
N THR A 187 -39.88 20.04 -3.06
CA THR A 187 -40.38 21.39 -2.90
C THR A 187 -40.54 21.54 -1.39
N PRO A 188 -40.01 22.62 -0.78
CA PRO A 188 -40.35 22.94 0.59
C PRO A 188 -41.87 22.95 0.62
N THR A 189 -42.45 22.00 1.35
CA THR A 189 -43.89 21.92 1.55
C THR A 189 -44.24 23.16 2.35
N THR A 190 -44.52 24.23 1.64
CA THR A 190 -45.25 25.39 2.13
C THR A 190 -46.48 24.80 2.81
N PRO A 191 -46.78 25.18 4.07
CA PRO A 191 -47.96 24.69 4.76
C PRO A 191 -49.15 24.96 3.85
N ARG A 192 -49.76 23.86 3.40
CA ARG A 192 -50.93 23.81 2.55
C ARG A 192 -52.01 24.67 3.21
N GLN A 193 -52.12 25.92 2.77
CA GLN A 193 -53.26 26.77 3.04
C GLN A 193 -54.47 25.97 2.60
N SER A 194 -55.25 25.58 3.59
CA SER A 194 -56.53 24.91 3.44
C SER A 194 -57.40 25.87 2.63
N GLN A 195 -57.53 25.61 1.33
CA GLN A 195 -58.53 26.30 0.55
C GLN A 195 -59.89 25.86 1.06
N LEU A 196 -60.49 26.81 1.76
CA LEU A 196 -61.91 27.03 1.98
C LEU A 196 -62.74 26.43 0.85
N ASN A 197 -63.25 25.23 1.09
CA ASN A 197 -64.37 24.70 0.34
C ASN A 197 -65.62 25.41 0.89
N SER A 198 -66.05 26.44 0.18
CA SER A 198 -67.31 27.13 0.40
C SER A 198 -68.47 26.21 0.01
N GLY A 199 -69.09 25.57 1.00
CA GLY A 199 -70.39 24.90 0.88
C GLY A 199 -71.39 25.57 1.83
N PRO A 200 -72.54 26.06 1.34
CA PRO A 200 -73.52 26.78 2.15
C PRO A 200 -74.51 25.80 2.76
N TYR A 201 -74.40 25.51 4.05
CA TYR A 201 -75.53 24.95 4.82
C TYR A 201 -75.62 25.62 6.18
N SER A 202 -76.55 26.57 6.24
CA SER A 202 -77.08 27.19 7.44
C SER A 202 -77.71 26.12 8.33
N ALA A 203 -77.09 25.86 9.49
CA ALA A 203 -77.74 25.13 10.58
C ALA A 203 -77.66 25.99 11.87
N PRO A 204 -78.76 26.09 12.66
CA PRO A 204 -78.86 27.06 13.73
C PRO A 204 -77.96 26.73 14.92
N LEU A 205 -77.21 27.74 15.36
CA LEU A 205 -76.34 27.73 16.52
C LEU A 205 -77.09 27.38 17.80
N LYS A 206 -76.75 26.24 18.41
CA LYS A 206 -76.93 26.01 19.85
C LYS A 206 -75.65 26.46 20.55
N TYR A 207 -75.67 27.67 21.08
CA TYR A 207 -74.63 28.20 21.96
C TYR A 207 -74.56 27.36 23.23
N THR A 208 -73.52 26.53 23.32
CA THR A 208 -73.06 25.97 24.59
C THR A 208 -71.88 26.82 25.07
N PRO A 209 -71.83 27.23 26.34
CA PRO A 209 -70.79 28.12 26.84
C PRO A 209 -69.47 27.34 27.03
N VAL A 210 -68.66 27.27 25.96
CA VAL A 210 -67.30 26.73 25.97
C VAL A 210 -66.34 27.80 26.49
N ARG A 211 -66.24 27.98 27.81
CA ARG A 211 -65.36 29.01 28.41
C ARG A 211 -64.23 28.46 29.28
N GLN A 212 -64.13 27.14 29.48
CA GLN A 212 -63.11 26.53 30.35
C GLN A 212 -62.02 25.74 29.61
N GLN A 213 -62.23 25.37 28.34
CA GLN A 213 -61.29 24.52 27.60
C GLN A 213 -60.07 25.27 27.04
N GLU A 214 -60.14 26.60 26.90
CA GLU A 214 -59.08 27.42 26.31
C GLU A 214 -57.84 27.56 27.21
N SER A 215 -58.03 27.58 28.54
CA SER A 215 -56.92 27.71 29.49
C SER A 215 -55.95 26.52 29.48
N SER A 216 -56.49 25.30 29.38
CA SER A 216 -55.70 24.07 29.29
C SER A 216 -54.89 24.01 27.99
N ARG A 217 -55.53 24.39 26.88
CA ARG A 217 -54.86 24.47 25.57
C ARG A 217 -53.75 25.51 25.57
N HIS A 218 -53.97 26.67 26.19
CA HIS A 218 -52.95 27.71 26.32
C HIS A 218 -51.70 27.19 27.06
N MET A 219 -51.87 26.56 28.22
CA MET A 219 -50.75 26.01 28.99
C MET A 219 -49.98 24.89 28.25
N GLN A 220 -50.66 24.10 27.41
CA GLN A 220 -49.99 23.09 26.58
C GLN A 220 -49.14 23.74 25.49
N LEU A 221 -49.69 24.74 24.79
CA LEU A 221 -48.98 25.47 23.75
C LEU A 221 -47.77 26.23 24.33
N GLU A 222 -47.89 26.84 25.51
CA GLU A 222 -46.76 27.49 26.18
C GLU A 222 -45.63 26.50 26.51
N ARG A 223 -45.99 25.31 27.01
CA ARG A 223 -45.01 24.23 27.27
C ARG A 223 -44.34 23.75 25.99
N GLU A 224 -45.10 23.61 24.91
CA GLU A 224 -44.58 23.20 23.60
C GLU A 224 -43.62 24.26 23.04
N ILE A 225 -43.99 25.54 23.08
CA ILE A 225 -43.12 26.66 22.66
C ILE A 225 -41.82 26.66 23.48
N GLN A 226 -41.90 26.49 24.80
CA GLN A 226 -40.70 26.41 25.65
C GLN A 226 -39.83 25.18 25.34
N SER A 227 -40.44 24.04 24.98
CA SER A 227 -39.72 22.85 24.55
C SER A 227 -38.97 23.10 23.24
N LEU A 228 -39.64 23.64 22.23
CA LEU A 228 -39.05 23.96 20.93
C LEU A 228 -37.92 25.00 21.04
N LEU A 229 -38.07 25.99 21.93
CA LEU A 229 -37.02 26.98 22.19
C LEU A 229 -35.79 26.38 22.90
N ARG A 230 -35.95 25.33 23.72
CA ARG A 230 -34.82 24.60 24.29
C ARG A 230 -34.14 23.76 23.23
N GLU A 231 -34.90 22.99 22.45
CA GLU A 231 -34.37 22.18 21.36
C GLU A 231 -33.59 23.02 20.32
N ARG A 232 -34.15 24.17 19.91
CA ARG A 232 -33.46 25.09 18.98
C ARG A 232 -32.14 25.62 19.56
N ARG A 233 -32.09 25.87 20.87
CA ARG A 233 -30.84 26.30 21.55
C ARG A 233 -29.83 25.15 21.58
N GLU A 234 -30.24 23.94 21.90
CA GLU A 234 -29.38 22.75 21.90
C GLU A 234 -28.82 22.43 20.51
N GLN A 235 -29.65 22.51 19.47
CA GLN A 235 -29.21 22.38 18.08
C GLN A 235 -28.19 23.47 17.71
N SER A 236 -28.43 24.73 18.13
CA SER A 236 -27.49 25.83 17.88
C SER A 236 -26.16 25.62 18.59
N LEU A 237 -26.16 25.07 19.81
CA LEU A 237 -24.93 24.75 20.55
C LEU A 237 -24.17 23.62 19.87
N THR A 238 -24.86 22.53 19.52
CA THR A 238 -24.27 21.40 18.79
C THR A 238 -23.62 21.84 17.48
N LEU A 239 -24.27 22.73 16.71
CA LEU A 239 -23.70 23.30 15.49
C LEU A 239 -22.49 24.22 15.76
N ALA A 240 -22.50 24.96 16.86
CA ALA A 240 -21.34 25.76 17.26
C ALA A 240 -20.15 24.86 17.60
N ASP A 241 -20.37 23.81 18.39
CA ASP A 241 -19.34 22.83 18.76
C ASP A 241 -18.77 22.14 17.53
N MET A 242 -19.63 21.65 16.62
CA MET A 242 -19.19 21.06 15.34
C MET A 242 -18.31 22.04 14.53
N ARG A 243 -18.66 23.33 14.49
CA ARG A 243 -17.85 24.35 13.80
C ARG A 243 -16.50 24.58 14.48
N THR A 244 -16.40 24.44 15.80
CA THR A 244 -15.11 24.58 16.51
C THR A 244 -14.22 23.37 16.29
N VAL A 245 -14.77 22.15 16.37
CA VAL A 245 -14.04 20.90 16.09
C VAL A 245 -13.55 20.89 14.66
N LYS A 246 -14.39 21.28 13.70
CA LYS A 246 -14.01 21.42 12.29
C LYS A 246 -12.79 22.35 12.14
N ARG A 247 -12.86 23.57 12.69
CA ARG A 247 -11.75 24.54 12.62
C ARG A 247 -10.47 23.99 13.24
N LYS A 248 -10.57 23.24 14.35
CA LYS A 248 -9.41 22.60 14.98
C LYS A 248 -8.77 21.57 14.06
N LEU A 249 -9.57 20.68 13.47
CA LEU A 249 -9.08 19.66 12.54
C LEU A 249 -8.47 20.27 11.27
N GLU A 250 -9.04 21.37 10.76
CA GLU A 250 -8.46 22.11 9.63
C GLU A 250 -7.08 22.70 9.99
N ASN A 251 -6.92 23.26 11.19
CA ASN A 251 -5.63 23.75 11.68
C ASN A 251 -4.61 22.62 11.86
N ASP A 252 -5.02 21.49 12.45
CA ASP A 252 -4.15 20.32 12.65
C ASP A 252 -3.67 19.76 11.30
N LEU A 253 -4.57 19.68 10.30
CA LEU A 253 -4.22 19.28 8.94
C LEU A 253 -3.21 20.25 8.31
N ALA A 254 -3.40 21.55 8.46
CA ALA A 254 -2.46 22.56 7.97
C ALA A 254 -1.07 22.40 8.62
N HIS A 255 -1.02 22.15 9.93
CA HIS A 255 0.23 21.89 10.65
C HIS A 255 0.95 20.63 10.15
N GLU A 256 0.23 19.53 9.91
CA GLU A 256 0.82 18.31 9.36
C GLU A 256 1.32 18.50 7.92
N CYS A 257 0.59 19.24 7.08
CA CYS A 257 1.06 19.61 5.75
C CYS A 257 2.36 20.43 5.80
N ASP A 258 2.46 21.40 6.72
CA ASP A 258 3.68 22.18 6.92
C ASP A 258 4.85 21.35 7.43
N ARG A 259 4.58 20.45 8.39
CA ARG A 259 5.57 19.51 8.90
C ARG A 259 6.10 18.61 7.79
N ARG A 260 5.23 18.04 6.96
CA ARG A 260 5.61 17.22 5.81
C ARG A 260 6.44 18.00 4.80
N ARG A 261 6.10 19.26 4.52
CA ARG A 261 6.89 20.15 3.64
C ARG A 261 8.28 20.48 4.20
N ARG A 262 8.45 20.52 5.53
CA ARG A 262 9.78 20.67 6.14
C ARG A 262 10.59 19.39 5.99
N LEU A 263 10.02 18.24 6.39
CA LEU A 263 10.71 16.95 6.29
C LEU A 263 11.13 16.60 4.85
N LEU A 264 10.33 16.97 3.85
CA LEU A 264 10.72 16.80 2.44
C LEU A 264 11.92 17.65 2.05
N ARG A 265 12.01 18.90 2.51
CA ARG A 265 13.18 19.75 2.27
C ARG A 265 14.42 19.20 2.96
N ASP A 266 14.28 18.79 4.22
CA ASP A 266 15.38 18.19 4.98
C ASP A 266 15.89 16.90 4.29
N TYR A 267 14.98 16.08 3.76
CA TYR A 267 15.33 14.90 2.97
C TYR A 267 16.10 15.26 1.70
N ASP A 268 15.64 16.25 0.94
CA ASP A 268 16.31 16.71 -0.29
C ASP A 268 17.71 17.27 0.02
N ASP A 269 17.86 18.00 1.12
CA ASP A 269 19.15 18.56 1.54
C ASP A 269 20.12 17.47 2.00
N LEU A 270 19.67 16.50 2.81
CA LEU A 270 20.46 15.33 3.18
C LEU A 270 20.86 14.50 1.95
N GLN A 271 19.99 14.39 0.94
CA GLN A 271 20.31 13.71 -0.30
C GLN A 271 21.41 14.44 -1.08
N LYS A 272 21.38 15.78 -1.14
CA LYS A 272 22.47 16.58 -1.74
C LYS A 272 23.78 16.42 -0.97
N GLU A 273 23.75 16.45 0.36
CA GLU A 273 24.93 16.22 1.19
C GLU A 273 25.54 14.83 0.95
N LEU A 274 24.71 13.79 0.90
CA LEU A 274 25.14 12.43 0.59
C LEU A 274 25.79 12.33 -0.79
N THR A 275 25.21 12.97 -1.81
CA THR A 275 25.84 12.98 -3.15
C THR A 275 27.16 13.76 -3.18
N THR A 276 27.27 14.81 -2.36
CA THR A 276 28.49 15.63 -2.27
C THR A 276 29.60 14.88 -1.55
N THR A 277 29.29 14.21 -0.45
CA THR A 277 30.22 13.35 0.30
C THR A 277 30.73 12.19 -0.54
N ARG A 278 29.86 11.51 -1.31
CA ARG A 278 30.28 10.48 -2.28
C ARG A 278 31.26 11.01 -3.32
N LYS A 279 31.03 12.20 -3.88
CA LYS A 279 31.98 12.81 -4.83
C LYS A 279 33.34 13.11 -4.19
N MET A 280 33.35 13.57 -2.94
CA MET A 280 34.60 13.80 -2.21
C MET A 280 35.33 12.49 -1.91
N GLU A 281 34.59 11.43 -1.56
CA GLU A 281 35.12 10.08 -1.38
C GLU A 281 35.75 9.56 -2.68
N ASP A 282 35.03 9.62 -3.80
CA ASP A 282 35.53 9.21 -5.10
C ASP A 282 36.83 9.95 -5.48
N TYR A 283 36.88 11.26 -5.22
CA TYR A 283 38.08 12.07 -5.44
C TYR A 283 39.25 11.61 -4.57
N ALA A 284 39.03 11.39 -3.27
CA ALA A 284 40.05 10.90 -2.35
C ALA A 284 40.58 9.52 -2.77
N VAL A 285 39.69 8.59 -3.14
CA VAL A 285 40.06 7.26 -3.65
C VAL A 285 40.89 7.38 -4.94
N CYS A 286 40.50 8.25 -5.87
CA CYS A 286 41.25 8.48 -7.11
C CYS A 286 42.63 9.12 -6.85
N GLN A 287 42.75 9.98 -5.84
CA GLN A 287 44.03 10.54 -5.43
C GLN A 287 44.96 9.47 -4.85
N VAL A 288 44.46 8.64 -3.93
CA VAL A 288 45.22 7.52 -3.35
C VAL A 288 45.68 6.54 -4.42
N LYS A 289 44.80 6.18 -5.37
CA LYS A 289 45.17 5.31 -6.50
C LYS A 289 46.33 5.88 -7.31
N ARG A 290 46.26 7.16 -7.68
CA ARG A 290 47.34 7.84 -8.42
C ARG A 290 48.66 7.85 -7.64
N GLU A 291 48.61 8.09 -6.33
CA GLU A 291 49.80 8.06 -5.48
C GLU A 291 50.41 6.65 -5.39
N VAL A 292 49.59 5.63 -5.21
CA VAL A 292 50.02 4.22 -5.16
C VAL A 292 50.65 3.78 -6.49
N GLU A 293 50.05 4.16 -7.62
CA GLU A 293 50.59 3.89 -8.95
C GLU A 293 51.93 4.60 -9.18
N ALA A 294 52.05 5.86 -8.75
CA ALA A 294 53.30 6.61 -8.83
C ALA A 294 54.41 5.97 -7.99
N ARG A 295 54.10 5.54 -6.76
CA ARG A 295 55.05 4.80 -5.89
C ARG A 295 55.46 3.47 -6.52
N ARG A 296 54.50 2.69 -7.04
CA ARG A 296 54.79 1.41 -7.72
C ARG A 296 55.74 1.61 -8.90
N LYS A 297 55.49 2.62 -9.73
CA LYS A 297 56.36 2.95 -10.88
C LYS A 297 57.77 3.36 -10.43
N ALA A 298 57.88 4.18 -9.38
CA ALA A 298 59.17 4.56 -8.82
C ALA A 298 59.94 3.35 -8.27
N GLU A 299 59.28 2.45 -7.54
CA GLU A 299 59.88 1.20 -7.07
C GLU A 299 60.35 0.31 -8.22
N GLU A 300 59.56 0.20 -9.29
CA GLU A 300 59.93 -0.56 -10.48
C GLU A 300 61.17 0.01 -11.15
N THR A 301 61.25 1.34 -11.32
CA THR A 301 62.46 2.00 -11.85
C THR A 301 63.68 1.81 -10.95
N ALA A 302 63.50 1.81 -9.62
CA ALA A 302 64.60 1.55 -8.70
C ALA A 302 65.06 0.08 -8.76
N ARG A 303 64.13 -0.87 -8.95
CA ARG A 303 64.45 -2.30 -9.14
C ARG A 303 65.23 -2.52 -10.43
N THR A 304 64.81 -1.91 -11.55
CA THR A 304 65.51 -2.04 -12.83
C THR A 304 66.89 -1.39 -12.80
N GLU A 305 67.04 -0.21 -12.19
CA GLU A 305 68.34 0.42 -11.99
C GLU A 305 69.28 -0.44 -11.15
N LYS A 306 68.78 -1.00 -10.03
CA LYS A 306 69.56 -1.91 -9.19
C LYS A 306 69.98 -3.17 -9.94
N ALA A 307 69.10 -3.74 -10.77
CA ALA A 307 69.42 -4.89 -11.61
C ALA A 307 70.54 -4.56 -12.60
N MET A 308 70.45 -3.42 -13.32
CA MET A 308 71.50 -2.97 -14.23
C MET A 308 72.84 -2.73 -13.51
N ARG A 309 72.81 -2.15 -12.30
CA ARG A 309 74.03 -1.98 -11.49
C ARG A 309 74.69 -3.31 -11.13
N LEU A 310 73.90 -4.33 -10.78
CA LEU A 310 74.41 -5.67 -10.49
C LEU A 310 74.96 -6.36 -11.74
N GLU A 311 74.31 -6.22 -12.90
CA GLU A 311 74.82 -6.73 -14.18
C GLU A 311 76.17 -6.09 -14.55
N LEU A 312 76.27 -4.76 -14.45
CA LEU A 312 77.53 -4.05 -14.67
C LEU A 312 78.61 -4.51 -13.68
N GLN A 313 78.29 -4.65 -12.39
CA GLN A 313 79.22 -5.16 -11.40
C GLN A 313 79.70 -6.59 -11.73
N GLY A 314 78.82 -7.44 -12.25
CA GLY A 314 79.17 -8.78 -12.72
C GLY A 314 80.16 -8.77 -13.89
N LEU A 315 79.96 -7.87 -14.86
CA LEU A 315 80.87 -7.70 -16.01
C LEU A 315 82.27 -7.22 -15.57
N PHE A 316 82.35 -6.29 -14.62
CA PHE A 316 83.64 -5.81 -14.09
C PHE A 316 84.28 -6.78 -13.09
N GLY A 317 83.49 -7.60 -12.40
CA GLY A 317 83.97 -8.60 -11.42
C GLY A 317 84.57 -9.86 -12.05
N GLN A 318 84.25 -10.18 -13.31
CA GLN A 318 84.85 -11.29 -14.07
C GLN A 318 86.09 -10.89 -14.89
N GLY A 319 86.64 -9.69 -14.65
CA GLY A 319 87.95 -9.33 -15.19
C GLY A 319 88.93 -10.47 -14.88
N PRO A 320 89.58 -11.08 -15.89
CA PRO A 320 90.46 -12.22 -15.70
C PRO A 320 91.45 -11.85 -14.61
N GLY A 321 91.47 -12.64 -13.54
CA GLY A 321 92.34 -12.42 -12.38
C GLY A 321 93.76 -12.13 -12.87
N ALA A 322 94.08 -10.84 -12.94
CA ALA A 322 95.41 -10.38 -13.23
C ALA A 322 96.07 -10.08 -11.88
N PRO A 323 97.27 -10.62 -11.64
CA PRO A 323 97.90 -10.80 -10.33
C PRO A 323 98.48 -9.49 -9.79
N PHE A 324 97.66 -8.46 -9.58
CA PHE A 324 98.16 -7.17 -9.11
C PHE A 324 98.36 -7.10 -7.59
N THR A 325 98.00 -8.14 -6.86
CA THR A 325 98.30 -8.25 -5.42
C THR A 325 99.72 -8.72 -5.12
N GLU A 326 100.49 -9.18 -6.11
CA GLU A 326 101.87 -9.66 -5.88
C GLU A 326 102.92 -8.55 -5.72
N ILE A 327 102.61 -7.29 -6.10
CA ILE A 327 103.57 -6.18 -6.01
C ILE A 327 103.55 -5.47 -4.65
N ASN A 328 102.42 -5.46 -3.92
CA ASN A 328 102.35 -4.74 -2.64
C ASN A 328 102.88 -5.53 -1.42
N ASN A 329 103.11 -6.84 -1.54
CA ASN A 329 103.77 -7.62 -0.48
C ASN A 329 105.32 -7.56 -0.55
N THR A 330 105.92 -7.10 -1.66
CA THR A 330 107.38 -6.98 -1.77
C THR A 330 107.94 -5.64 -1.25
N MET A 331 107.12 -4.62 -1.02
CA MET A 331 107.57 -3.34 -0.42
C MET A 331 107.56 -3.32 1.12
N LYS A 332 106.86 -4.23 1.80
CA LYS A 332 106.93 -4.31 3.28
C LYS A 332 108.18 -5.03 3.80
N LEU A 333 108.88 -5.80 2.96
CA LEU A 333 110.10 -6.55 3.34
C LEU A 333 111.40 -5.74 3.22
N LYS A 334 111.34 -4.45 2.85
CA LYS A 334 112.52 -3.56 2.73
C LYS A 334 112.67 -2.50 3.84
N ASN A 335 111.85 -2.57 4.89
CA ASN A 335 111.91 -1.62 6.03
C ASN A 335 112.38 -2.26 7.35
N GLU A 336 112.99 -3.46 7.32
CA GLU A 336 113.55 -4.14 8.51
C GLU A 336 115.03 -4.52 8.40
N LEU A 337 115.79 -3.84 7.54
CA LEU A 337 117.27 -3.86 7.52
C LEU A 337 117.78 -2.42 7.36
#